data_AF-A0A847ENJ0-F1
#
_entry.id   AF-A0A847ENJ0-F1
#
_cell.length_a   1.000
_cell.length_b   1.000
_cell.length_c   1.000
_cell.angle_alpha   90.00
_cell.angle_beta   90.00
_cell.angle_gamma   90.00
#
_symmetry.space_group_name_H-M   'P 1'
#
loop_
_entity.id
_entity.type
_entity.pdbx_description
1 polymer ?
#
loop_
_entity_poly.entity_id
_entity_poly.type
_entity_poly.pdbx_seq_one_letter_code
_entity_poly.pdbx_strand_id
1 'polypeptide(L)'
;MLPAELLQRLRDWQAADPDQATITALDHLIERSEGGDADAVAEIVDAFSGRLAFGTAGLRAALGPGPNRMNRVVVSQAAAGLARWLVDNGHAGR
;
A
#
# COMPACT_ATOMS: atom_id res chain seq x y z
N MET A 1 2.47 20.36 5.27
CA MET A 1 3.49 19.51 5.90
C MET A 1 2.80 18.28 6.46
N LEU A 2 3.33 17.08 6.19
CA LEU A 2 2.73 15.82 6.62
C LEU A 2 2.88 15.64 8.16
N PRO A 3 1.88 15.08 8.87
CA PRO A 3 2.03 14.74 10.28
C PRO A 3 3.17 13.75 10.51
N ALA A 4 3.89 13.88 11.63
CA ALA A 4 5.03 13.01 11.95
C ALA A 4 4.66 11.51 11.99
N GLU A 5 3.48 11.18 12.52
CA GLU A 5 2.96 9.82 12.53
C GLU A 5 2.74 9.25 11.13
N LEU A 6 2.27 10.09 10.19
CA LEU A 6 2.08 9.69 8.81
C LEU A 6 3.44 9.44 8.16
N LEU A 7 4.42 10.34 8.34
CA LEU A 7 5.79 10.15 7.83
C LEU A 7 6.41 8.84 8.32
N GLN A 8 6.25 8.50 9.60
CA GLN A 8 6.73 7.22 10.13
C GLN A 8 6.08 6.04 9.41
N ARG A 9 4.75 6.08 9.21
CA ARG A 9 4.04 5.05 8.44
C ARG A 9 4.52 4.94 7.00
N LEU A 10 4.92 6.05 6.35
CA LEU A 10 5.50 6.00 5.00
C LEU A 10 6.84 5.27 5.01
N ARG A 11 7.71 5.59 5.97
CA ARG A 11 9.03 4.95 6.10
C ARG A 11 8.93 3.46 6.43
N ASP A 12 8.02 3.10 7.33
CA ASP A 12 7.74 1.70 7.66
C ASP A 12 7.23 0.94 6.43
N TRP A 13 6.37 1.57 5.63
CA TRP A 13 5.90 1.00 4.36
C TRP A 13 7.04 0.79 3.37
N GLN A 14 7.90 1.79 3.16
CA GLN A 14 9.07 1.68 2.27
C GLN A 14 10.00 0.53 2.68
N ALA A 15 10.25 0.37 3.98
CA ALA A 15 11.12 -0.69 4.49
C ALA A 15 10.52 -2.10 4.26
N ALA A 16 9.19 -2.22 4.20
CA ALA A 16 8.49 -3.47 3.99
C ALA A 16 8.14 -3.76 2.51
N ASP A 17 8.28 -2.78 1.62
CA ASP A 17 7.93 -2.89 0.21
C ASP A 17 9.08 -3.54 -0.58
N PRO A 18 8.90 -4.73 -1.18
CA PRO A 18 9.96 -5.38 -1.96
C PRO A 18 10.07 -4.83 -3.39
N ASP A 19 9.16 -3.96 -3.83
CA ASP A 19 9.12 -3.44 -5.19
C ASP A 19 9.82 -2.06 -5.27
N GLN A 20 11.00 -2.04 -5.90
CA GLN A 20 11.80 -0.83 -6.03
C GLN A 20 11.06 0.29 -6.77
N ALA A 21 10.15 -0.03 -7.69
CA ALA A 21 9.41 0.99 -8.44
C ALA A 21 8.44 1.76 -7.52
N THR A 22 7.74 1.07 -6.63
CA THR A 22 6.82 1.70 -5.67
C THR A 22 7.56 2.38 -4.53
N ILE A 23 8.72 1.88 -4.10
CA ILE A 23 9.62 2.59 -3.17
C ILE A 23 10.01 3.95 -3.75
N THR A 24 10.57 3.95 -4.98
CA THR A 24 11.01 5.19 -5.65
C THR A 24 9.86 6.15 -5.89
N ALA A 25 8.67 5.64 -6.26
CA ALA A 25 7.48 6.47 -6.42
C ALA A 25 7.08 7.15 -5.10
N LEU A 26 7.18 6.45 -3.97
CA LEU A 26 6.89 7.01 -2.66
C LEU A 26 7.93 8.04 -2.22
N ASP A 27 9.22 7.82 -2.49
CA ASP A 27 10.27 8.82 -2.23
C ASP A 27 9.97 10.13 -2.98
N HIS A 28 9.65 10.04 -4.27
CA HIS A 28 9.32 11.22 -5.08
C HIS A 28 8.06 11.94 -4.57
N LEU A 29 7.05 11.21 -4.09
CA LEU A 29 5.87 11.83 -3.47
C LEU A 29 6.23 12.56 -2.17
N ILE A 30 7.10 11.99 -1.34
CA ILE A 30 7.57 12.61 -0.10
C ILE A 30 8.33 13.91 -0.43
N GLU A 31 9.30 13.85 -1.34
CA GLU A 31 10.10 15.02 -1.76
C GLU A 31 9.22 16.16 -2.27
N ARG A 32 8.25 15.86 -3.14
CA ARG A 32 7.28 16.86 -3.63
C ARG A 32 6.45 17.45 -2.50
N SER A 33 5.99 16.61 -1.56
CA SER A 33 5.19 17.07 -0.42
C SER A 33 5.98 18.01 0.51
N GLU A 34 7.29 17.77 0.68
CA GLU A 34 8.20 18.63 1.43
C GLU A 34 8.47 19.95 0.68
N GLY A 35 8.49 19.90 -0.66
CA GLY A 35 8.53 21.07 -1.54
C GLY A 35 7.24 21.91 -1.55
N GLY A 36 6.21 21.52 -0.80
CA GLY A 36 4.95 22.26 -0.68
C GLY A 36 3.90 21.92 -1.74
N ASP A 37 4.08 20.84 -2.50
CA ASP A 37 3.12 20.36 -3.48
C ASP A 37 1.88 19.76 -2.79
N ALA A 38 0.75 20.47 -2.91
CA ALA A 38 -0.51 20.07 -2.28
C ALA A 38 -1.10 18.78 -2.89
N ASP A 39 -0.87 18.52 -4.18
CA ASP A 39 -1.37 17.32 -4.85
C ASP A 39 -0.60 16.09 -4.37
N ALA A 40 0.72 16.22 -4.17
CA ALA A 40 1.54 15.17 -3.57
C ALA A 40 1.07 14.83 -2.14
N VAL A 41 0.74 15.85 -1.33
CA VAL A 41 0.17 15.65 0.01
C VAL A 41 -1.17 14.91 -0.08
N ALA A 42 -2.07 15.33 -0.97
CA ALA A 42 -3.37 14.69 -1.14
C ALA A 42 -3.25 13.23 -1.60
N GLU A 43 -2.33 12.95 -2.51
CA GLU A 43 -2.06 11.60 -2.99
C GLU A 43 -1.53 10.68 -1.89
N ILE A 44 -0.58 11.16 -1.08
CA ILE A 44 -0.07 10.42 0.09
C ILE A 44 -1.22 10.15 1.09
N VAL A 45 -2.02 11.16 1.42
CA VAL A 45 -3.12 11.01 2.37
C VAL A 45 -4.12 9.97 1.87
N ASP A 46 -4.48 9.99 0.58
CA ASP A 46 -5.40 9.02 0.00
C ASP A 46 -4.81 7.60 -0.06
N ALA A 47 -3.55 7.46 -0.48
CA ALA A 47 -2.85 6.18 -0.56
C ALA A 47 -2.68 5.50 0.82
N PHE A 48 -2.65 6.29 1.90
CA PHE A 48 -2.45 5.84 3.29
C PHE A 48 -3.69 6.00 4.18
N SER A 49 -4.86 6.31 3.60
CA SER A 49 -6.12 6.50 4.33
C SER A 49 -6.71 5.21 4.91
N GLY A 50 -6.25 4.05 4.43
CA GLY A 50 -6.70 2.74 4.91
C GLY A 50 -6.13 1.60 4.08
N ARG A 51 -6.62 0.39 4.32
CA ARG A 51 -6.31 -0.77 3.47
C ARG A 51 -7.33 -0.87 2.34
N LEU A 52 -6.85 -1.23 1.15
CA LEU A 52 -7.72 -1.54 0.01
C LEU A 52 -8.71 -2.66 0.37
N ALA A 53 -10.00 -2.40 0.13
CA ALA A 53 -11.07 -3.35 0.41
C ALA A 53 -11.52 -4.11 -0.84
N PHE A 54 -12.06 -5.31 -0.64
CA PHE A 54 -12.72 -6.07 -1.70
C PHE A 54 -14.05 -5.41 -2.09
N GLY A 55 -14.21 -5.11 -3.37
CA GLY A 55 -15.50 -4.76 -3.95
C GLY A 55 -16.21 -5.99 -4.52
N THR A 56 -17.38 -5.78 -5.12
CA THR A 56 -18.16 -6.82 -5.82
C THR A 56 -17.39 -7.53 -6.92
N ALA A 57 -16.38 -6.87 -7.48
CA ALA A 57 -15.54 -7.37 -8.56
C ALA A 57 -14.07 -7.58 -8.15
N GLY A 58 -13.82 -7.80 -6.85
CA GLY A 58 -12.48 -8.02 -6.31
C GLY A 58 -11.76 -6.76 -5.84
N LEU A 59 -10.45 -6.87 -5.63
CA LEU A 59 -9.57 -5.74 -5.30
C LEU A 59 -9.27 -4.92 -6.56
N ARG A 60 -9.55 -3.62 -6.53
CA ARG A 60 -9.26 -2.67 -7.62
C ARG A 60 -8.87 -1.31 -7.04
N ALA A 61 -7.72 -0.79 -7.48
CA ALA A 61 -7.24 0.53 -7.14
C ALA A 61 -6.24 1.00 -8.20
N ALA A 62 -5.89 2.29 -8.18
CA ALA A 62 -4.78 2.81 -8.95
C ALA A 62 -3.47 2.11 -8.56
N LEU A 63 -2.55 1.95 -9.51
CA LEU A 63 -1.20 1.49 -9.23
C LEU A 63 -0.45 2.56 -8.44
N GLY A 64 0.32 2.14 -7.43
CA GLY A 64 1.14 3.07 -6.66
C GLY A 64 1.51 2.56 -5.27
N PRO A 65 2.31 3.34 -4.52
CA PRO A 65 2.70 2.99 -3.16
C PRO A 65 1.53 3.12 -2.19
N GLY A 66 1.60 2.38 -1.09
CA GLY A 66 0.68 2.51 0.03
C GLY A 66 -0.44 1.46 0.08
N PRO A 67 -1.09 1.32 1.25
CA PRO A 67 -2.05 0.26 1.52
C PRO A 67 -3.39 0.40 0.78
N ASN A 68 -3.73 1.60 0.30
CA ASN A 68 -4.94 1.87 -0.48
C ASN A 68 -4.64 1.96 -2.00
N ARG A 69 -3.60 1.26 -2.46
CA ARG A 69 -3.21 1.17 -3.87
C ARG A 69 -3.06 -0.28 -4.30
N MET A 70 -3.08 -0.49 -5.62
CA MET A 70 -2.71 -1.77 -6.20
C MET A 70 -1.19 -1.82 -6.30
N ASN A 71 -0.58 -2.75 -5.56
CA ASN A 71 0.86 -3.01 -5.56
C ASN A 71 1.15 -4.43 -5.10
N ARG A 72 2.41 -4.84 -5.25
CA ARG A 72 2.87 -6.19 -4.92
C ARG A 72 2.64 -6.54 -3.45
N VAL A 73 2.86 -5.61 -2.52
CA VAL A 73 2.62 -5.83 -1.08
C VAL A 73 1.16 -6.19 -0.81
N VAL A 74 0.22 -5.41 -1.34
CA VAL A 74 -1.23 -5.64 -1.15
C VAL A 74 -1.66 -6.98 -1.78
N VAL A 75 -1.18 -7.29 -2.98
CA VAL A 75 -1.48 -8.56 -3.65
C VAL A 75 -0.92 -9.74 -2.84
N SER A 76 0.32 -9.66 -2.38
CA SER A 76 0.95 -10.70 -1.56
C SER A 76 0.22 -10.90 -0.24
N GLN A 77 -0.20 -9.83 0.44
CA GLN A 77 -0.97 -9.91 1.69
C GLN A 77 -2.35 -10.54 1.46
N ALA A 78 -3.04 -10.18 0.38
CA ALA A 78 -4.33 -10.78 0.02
C ALA A 78 -4.19 -12.27 -0.30
N ALA A 79 -3.20 -12.64 -1.11
CA ALA A 79 -2.91 -14.04 -1.45
C ALA A 79 -2.54 -14.87 -0.22
N ALA A 80 -1.70 -14.33 0.67
CA ALA A 80 -1.34 -14.98 1.93
C ALA A 80 -2.56 -15.16 2.85
N GLY A 81 -3.43 -14.15 2.92
CA GLY A 81 -4.69 -14.23 3.66
C GLY A 81 -5.61 -15.33 3.13
N LEU A 82 -5.77 -15.42 1.81
CA LEU A 82 -6.55 -16.46 1.16
C LEU A 82 -5.95 -17.85 1.38
N ALA A 83 -4.63 -18.00 1.22
CA ALA A 83 -3.94 -19.26 1.43
C ALA A 83 -4.11 -19.76 2.87
N ARG A 84 -3.96 -18.88 3.87
CA ARG A 84 -4.20 -19.21 5.27
C ARG A 84 -5.64 -19.66 5.49
N TRP A 85 -6.62 -18.91 4.96
CA TRP A 85 -8.03 -19.31 5.07
C TRP A 85 -8.28 -20.70 4.46
N LEU A 86 -7.71 -21.01 3.30
CA LEU A 86 -7.82 -22.34 2.69
C LEU A 86 -7.26 -23.44 3.58
N VAL A 87 -6.05 -23.25 4.12
CA VAL A 87 -5.41 -24.21 5.03
C VAL A 87 -6.25 -24.42 6.29
N ASP A 88 -6.71 -23.34 6.92
CA ASP A 88 -7.53 -23.37 8.14
C ASP A 88 -8.88 -24.10 7.90
N ASN A 89 -9.34 -24.16 6.66
CA ASN A 89 -10.57 -24.86 6.25
C ASN A 89 -10.32 -26.22 5.60
N GLY A 90 -9.12 -26.81 5.79
CA GLY A 90 -8.82 -28.17 5.34
C GLY A 90 -8.56 -28.31 3.84
N HIS A 91 -8.33 -27.21 3.13
CA HIS A 91 -7.97 -27.18 1.71
C HIS A 91 -6.45 -27.06 1.48
N ALA A 92 -5.64 -27.58 2.40
CA ALA A 92 -4.19 -27.71 2.16
C ALA A 92 -3.97 -28.64 0.95
N GLY A 93 -3.39 -28.10 -0.13
CA GLY A 93 -3.08 -28.88 -1.34
C GLY A 93 -2.33 -30.15 -0.98
N ARG A 94 -2.75 -31.28 -1.59
CA ARG A 94 -2.11 -32.58 -1.38
C ARG A 94 -0.75 -32.65 -2.08
#